data_AF-Q7VRD6-F1
#
_entry.id   AF-Q7VRD6-F1
#
_cell.length_a   1.000
_cell.length_b   1.000
_cell.length_c   1.000
_cell.angle_alpha   90.00
_cell.angle_beta   90.00
_cell.angle_gamma   90.00
#
_symmetry.space_group_name_H-M   'P 1'
#
loop_
_entity.id
_entity.type
_entity.pdbx_description
1 polymer ?
#
loop_
_entity_poly.entity_id
_entity_poly.type
_entity_poly.pdbx_seq_one_letter_code
_entity_poly.pdbx_strand_id
1 'polypeptide(L)'
;MAVKISLVDLAQNIGAELHGDKNILITHVSSIKNAQVGHITFLKNSRFREQLKSCAASAVILSQDNLSFCRVSALVVKNPYLAYVKVAQLLDSSPKLNANIKSQSVIHSNSILGKDVGIGYNVIIESGVIISDNVKIESGCIIGKNVKIGIGTYLWSNVTVYHGVEIGEYCIIQSGSIIGSDGFGYIKNDGVWIKIPQLGKVSIGNNVEIGSCTTIDRGTLDDTCIGDGVIIDNQCQIAHNVAIGSHTAIAGGVIIAGSVVIGKSCMIGGASVINGHIRICDKVTITGMSMVMKSITTSGIYSSGIPVQPNFAWRRTAALVMRIHSIDKRIKDIEQKVNCFFYIVIVGFFIVLGLTGLFPLIYFFVKQG
;
A
#
# COMPACT_ATOMS: atom_id res chain seq x y z
N MET A 1 12.75 -21.86 -20.60
CA MET A 1 13.44 -23.00 -19.96
C MET A 1 13.41 -22.77 -18.46
N ALA A 2 13.18 -23.81 -17.64
CA ALA A 2 13.28 -23.67 -16.19
C ALA A 2 14.73 -23.32 -15.82
N VAL A 3 14.92 -22.23 -15.05
CA VAL A 3 16.24 -21.83 -14.55
C VAL A 3 16.74 -22.94 -13.61
N LYS A 4 17.96 -23.42 -13.84
CA LYS A 4 18.63 -24.36 -12.95
C LYS A 4 19.90 -23.69 -12.43
N ILE A 5 20.09 -23.71 -11.13
CA ILE A 5 21.25 -23.10 -10.47
C ILE A 5 21.77 -24.05 -9.39
N SER A 6 23.08 -24.14 -9.23
CA SER A 6 23.67 -24.98 -8.18
C SER A 6 23.44 -24.34 -6.81
N LEU A 7 23.39 -25.16 -5.76
CA LEU A 7 23.22 -24.66 -4.40
C LEU A 7 24.39 -23.78 -3.95
N VAL A 8 25.61 -24.09 -4.41
CA VAL A 8 26.80 -23.27 -4.13
C VAL A 8 26.71 -21.88 -4.79
N ASP A 9 26.24 -21.80 -6.03
CA ASP A 9 26.06 -20.50 -6.70
C ASP A 9 24.97 -19.67 -6.02
N LEU A 10 23.86 -20.32 -5.61
CA LEU A 10 22.82 -19.65 -4.81
C LEU A 10 23.38 -19.12 -3.49
N ALA A 11 24.17 -19.92 -2.78
CA ALA A 11 24.79 -19.51 -1.53
C ALA A 11 25.67 -18.27 -1.69
N GLN A 12 26.49 -18.23 -2.75
CA GLN A 12 27.33 -17.07 -3.07
C GLN A 12 26.50 -15.83 -3.38
N ASN A 13 25.46 -15.95 -4.22
CA ASN A 13 24.62 -14.83 -4.63
C ASN A 13 23.85 -14.18 -3.46
N ILE A 14 23.49 -14.96 -2.44
CA ILE A 14 22.74 -14.45 -1.28
C ILE A 14 23.61 -14.21 -0.04
N GLY A 15 24.90 -14.53 -0.10
CA GLY A 15 25.84 -14.42 1.04
C GLY A 15 25.51 -15.39 2.18
N ALA A 16 25.11 -16.63 1.85
CA ALA A 16 24.79 -17.66 2.83
C ALA A 16 25.98 -18.59 3.14
N GLU A 17 26.02 -19.08 4.38
CA GLU A 17 26.85 -20.23 4.74
C GLU A 17 26.14 -21.52 4.32
N LEU A 18 26.81 -22.35 3.52
CA LEU A 18 26.24 -23.58 2.98
C LEU A 18 26.60 -24.78 3.85
N HIS A 19 25.59 -25.54 4.28
CA HIS A 19 25.74 -26.84 4.95
C HIS A 19 25.07 -27.95 4.13
N GLY A 20 25.73 -29.09 3.96
CA GLY A 20 25.23 -30.22 3.18
C GLY A 20 25.86 -30.32 1.78
N ASP A 21 25.14 -30.94 0.85
CA ASP A 21 25.62 -31.19 -0.51
C ASP A 21 25.60 -29.91 -1.37
N LYS A 22 26.77 -29.53 -1.88
CA LYS A 22 27.04 -28.32 -2.67
C LYS A 22 26.55 -28.43 -4.11
N ASN A 23 26.43 -29.65 -4.63
CA ASN A 23 26.17 -29.93 -6.05
C ASN A 23 24.68 -30.10 -6.37
N ILE A 24 23.81 -29.97 -5.37
CA ILE A 24 22.36 -30.00 -5.55
C ILE A 24 21.96 -28.91 -6.55
N LEU A 25 21.20 -29.31 -7.58
CA LEU A 25 20.57 -28.39 -8.50
C LEU A 25 19.22 -27.95 -7.97
N ILE A 26 19.05 -26.64 -7.84
CA ILE A 26 17.79 -26.00 -7.47
C ILE A 26 17.10 -25.49 -8.73
N THR A 27 15.81 -25.78 -8.82
CA THR A 27 14.97 -25.50 -10.00
C THR A 27 13.78 -24.61 -9.69
N HIS A 28 13.26 -24.67 -8.46
CA HIS A 28 12.06 -23.93 -8.06
C HIS A 28 12.13 -23.52 -6.59
N VAL A 29 11.45 -22.44 -6.25
CA VAL A 29 11.15 -22.08 -4.86
C VAL A 29 9.78 -22.65 -4.49
N SER A 30 9.65 -23.22 -3.30
CA SER A 30 8.39 -23.81 -2.82
C SER A 30 8.17 -23.55 -1.33
N SER A 31 6.91 -23.62 -0.90
CA SER A 31 6.56 -23.67 0.53
C SER A 31 7.10 -24.95 1.18
N ILE A 32 7.36 -24.91 2.49
CA ILE A 32 7.88 -26.09 3.23
C ILE A 32 6.95 -27.29 3.05
N LYS A 33 5.63 -27.06 3.04
CA LYS A 33 4.60 -28.11 2.90
C LYS A 33 4.63 -28.84 1.55
N ASN A 34 4.93 -28.14 0.46
CA ASN A 34 4.82 -28.67 -0.90
C ASN A 34 6.18 -28.87 -1.60
N ALA A 35 7.28 -28.56 -0.90
CA ALA A 35 8.61 -28.68 -1.50
C ALA A 35 8.94 -30.13 -1.82
N GLN A 36 9.60 -30.33 -2.96
CA GLN A 36 10.03 -31.62 -3.48
C GLN A 36 11.54 -31.57 -3.77
N VAL A 37 12.09 -32.72 -4.20
CA VAL A 37 13.47 -32.79 -4.69
C VAL A 37 13.67 -31.81 -5.85
N GLY A 38 14.73 -31.02 -5.78
CA GLY A 38 15.04 -29.91 -6.69
C GLY A 38 14.44 -28.57 -6.27
N HIS A 39 13.63 -28.51 -5.20
CA HIS A 39 13.09 -27.25 -4.67
C HIS A 39 13.94 -26.71 -3.52
N ILE A 40 13.94 -25.38 -3.39
CA ILE A 40 14.42 -24.67 -2.20
C ILE A 40 13.23 -24.04 -1.47
N THR A 41 13.30 -24.04 -0.15
CA THR A 41 12.30 -23.39 0.71
C THR A 41 12.99 -22.50 1.75
N PHE A 42 12.24 -21.82 2.62
CA PHE A 42 12.80 -21.00 3.68
C PHE A 42 11.99 -21.11 4.97
N LEU A 43 12.67 -20.95 6.11
CA LEU A 43 12.05 -20.87 7.42
C LEU A 43 12.22 -19.46 7.99
N LYS A 44 11.13 -18.67 7.98
CA LYS A 44 11.10 -17.33 8.58
C LYS A 44 10.83 -17.34 10.08
N ASN A 45 9.92 -18.20 10.54
CA ASN A 45 9.46 -18.20 11.93
C ASN A 45 9.75 -19.56 12.57
N SER A 46 10.45 -19.53 13.71
CA SER A 46 10.78 -20.71 14.52
C SER A 46 9.56 -21.54 14.95
N ARG A 47 8.36 -20.94 14.98
CA ARG A 47 7.09 -21.67 15.22
C ARG A 47 6.82 -22.79 14.23
N PHE A 48 7.43 -22.75 13.04
CA PHE A 48 7.27 -23.78 12.01
C PHE A 48 8.44 -24.78 11.95
N ARG A 49 9.33 -24.81 12.96
CA ARG A 49 10.46 -25.76 13.05
C ARG A 49 10.05 -27.21 12.87
N GLU A 50 8.90 -27.61 13.42
CA GLU A 50 8.39 -28.98 13.29
C GLU A 50 8.15 -29.38 11.82
N GLN A 51 7.85 -28.43 10.93
CA GLN A 51 7.66 -28.69 9.50
C GLN A 51 8.99 -29.04 8.80
N LEU A 52 10.15 -28.67 9.37
CA LEU A 52 11.45 -29.06 8.81
C LEU A 52 11.66 -30.59 8.88
N LYS A 53 11.08 -31.26 9.87
CA LYS A 53 11.27 -32.71 10.08
C LYS A 53 10.69 -33.55 8.93
N SER A 54 9.61 -33.06 8.31
CA SER A 54 8.92 -33.69 7.18
C SER A 54 9.16 -32.96 5.85
N CYS A 55 10.14 -32.04 5.79
CA CYS A 55 10.41 -31.26 4.59
C CYS A 55 11.11 -32.12 3.53
N ALA A 56 10.53 -32.20 2.33
CA ALA A 56 11.11 -32.91 1.18
C ALA A 56 11.85 -31.99 0.20
N ALA A 57 12.12 -30.73 0.58
CA ALA A 57 12.94 -29.81 -0.19
C ALA A 57 14.39 -30.33 -0.31
N SER A 58 15.08 -30.01 -1.40
CA SER A 58 16.52 -30.28 -1.49
C SER A 58 17.37 -29.31 -0.66
N ALA A 59 16.87 -28.09 -0.42
CA ALA A 59 17.55 -27.14 0.44
C ALA A 59 16.58 -26.22 1.21
N VAL A 60 17.02 -25.71 2.37
CA VAL A 60 16.27 -24.76 3.20
C VAL A 60 17.11 -23.53 3.54
N ILE A 61 16.56 -22.34 3.32
CA ILE A 61 17.13 -21.08 3.79
C ILE A 61 16.66 -20.83 5.23
N LEU A 62 17.58 -20.65 6.18
CA LEU A 62 17.25 -20.54 7.60
C LEU A 62 18.28 -19.72 8.39
N SER A 63 17.96 -19.40 9.65
CA SER A 63 18.92 -18.80 10.58
C SER A 63 19.70 -19.86 11.37
N GLN A 64 20.87 -19.49 11.91
CA GLN A 64 21.75 -20.39 12.65
C GLN A 64 21.02 -21.23 13.72
N ASP A 65 20.12 -20.62 14.49
CA ASP A 65 19.35 -21.28 15.55
C ASP A 65 18.42 -22.40 15.07
N ASN A 66 18.16 -22.48 13.77
CA ASN A 66 17.31 -23.49 13.15
C ASN A 66 18.12 -24.59 12.45
N LEU A 67 19.44 -24.46 12.35
CA LEU A 67 20.30 -25.38 11.60
C LEU A 67 20.24 -26.80 12.17
N SER A 68 20.25 -26.95 13.50
CA SER A 68 20.19 -28.26 14.18
C SER A 68 18.88 -29.02 13.95
N PHE A 69 17.83 -28.35 13.47
CA PHE A 69 16.53 -28.96 13.16
C PHE A 69 16.39 -29.34 11.67
N CYS A 70 17.32 -28.89 10.82
CA CYS A 70 17.29 -29.15 9.38
C CYS A 70 17.92 -30.50 9.05
N ARG A 71 17.22 -31.33 8.26
CA ARG A 71 17.69 -32.67 7.84
C ARG A 71 18.18 -32.73 6.39
N VAL A 72 18.03 -31.63 5.66
CA VAL A 72 18.47 -31.47 4.27
C VAL A 72 19.53 -30.38 4.19
N SER A 73 20.10 -30.11 3.02
CA SER A 73 21.06 -29.03 2.85
C SER A 73 20.49 -27.68 3.30
N ALA A 74 21.31 -26.84 3.91
CA ALA A 74 20.88 -25.56 4.49
C ALA A 74 21.72 -24.39 3.96
N LEU A 75 21.05 -23.27 3.69
CA LEU A 75 21.67 -21.97 3.45
C LEU A 75 21.41 -21.09 4.67
N VAL A 76 22.44 -20.87 5.48
CA VAL A 76 22.35 -20.12 6.73
C VAL A 76 22.61 -18.64 6.47
N VAL A 77 21.65 -17.81 6.90
CA VAL A 77 21.69 -16.36 6.73
C VAL A 77 21.10 -15.65 7.96
N LYS A 78 21.44 -14.37 8.14
CA LYS A 78 20.85 -13.52 9.19
C LYS A 78 19.37 -13.23 8.95
N ASN A 79 18.95 -13.05 7.69
CA ASN A 79 17.56 -12.75 7.32
C ASN A 79 17.06 -13.74 6.26
N PRO A 80 16.46 -14.88 6.69
CA PRO A 80 15.96 -15.89 5.77
C PRO A 80 14.91 -15.37 4.79
N TYR A 81 14.10 -14.40 5.19
CA TYR A 81 13.05 -13.84 4.32
C TYR A 81 13.65 -12.99 3.19
N LEU A 82 14.64 -12.14 3.49
CA LEU A 82 15.34 -11.36 2.46
C LEU A 82 16.11 -12.27 1.50
N ALA A 83 16.77 -13.30 2.03
CA ALA A 83 17.47 -14.29 1.21
C ALA A 83 16.50 -15.05 0.29
N TYR A 84 15.33 -15.46 0.81
CA TYR A 84 14.24 -16.02 0.00
C TYR A 84 13.87 -15.10 -1.18
N VAL A 85 13.71 -13.79 -0.95
CA VAL A 85 13.37 -12.84 -2.03
C VAL A 85 14.44 -12.86 -3.13
N LYS A 86 15.72 -12.81 -2.77
CA LYS A 86 16.83 -12.89 -3.74
C LYS A 86 16.82 -14.21 -4.52
N VAL A 87 16.61 -15.33 -3.83
CA VAL A 87 16.53 -16.65 -4.47
C VAL A 87 15.33 -16.73 -5.42
N ALA A 88 14.18 -16.20 -5.01
CA ALA A 88 12.99 -16.14 -5.85
C ALA A 88 13.21 -15.29 -7.10
N GLN A 89 13.94 -14.17 -7.01
CA GLN A 89 14.32 -13.35 -8.16
C GLN A 89 15.28 -14.08 -9.12
N LEU A 90 16.25 -14.83 -8.60
CA LEU A 90 17.17 -15.62 -9.42
C LEU A 90 16.48 -16.79 -10.13
N LEU A 91 15.45 -17.35 -9.52
CA LEU A 91 14.65 -18.46 -10.05
C LEU A 91 13.36 -17.99 -10.73
N ASP A 92 13.19 -16.68 -10.94
CA ASP A 92 12.00 -16.11 -11.56
C ASP A 92 11.89 -16.61 -13.01
N SER A 93 10.89 -17.47 -13.24
CA SER A 93 10.57 -18.06 -14.53
C SER A 93 9.39 -17.37 -15.21
N SER A 94 8.95 -16.22 -14.67
CA SER A 94 7.89 -15.43 -15.29
C SER A 94 8.26 -15.16 -16.75
N PRO A 95 7.33 -15.39 -17.69
CA PRO A 95 7.61 -15.14 -19.10
C PRO A 95 7.97 -13.67 -19.27
N LYS A 96 9.14 -13.40 -19.84
CA LYS A 96 9.61 -12.05 -20.15
C LYS A 96 9.57 -11.86 -21.65
N LEU A 97 9.09 -10.69 -22.07
CA LEU A 97 9.13 -10.30 -23.46
C LEU A 97 10.60 -10.20 -23.92
N ASN A 98 10.93 -10.94 -24.98
CA ASN A 98 12.25 -10.84 -25.60
C ASN A 98 12.47 -9.44 -26.19
N ALA A 99 13.73 -9.05 -26.38
CA ALA A 99 14.12 -7.83 -27.08
C ALA A 99 13.82 -7.91 -28.60
N ASN A 100 12.53 -7.97 -28.95
CA ASN A 100 12.04 -8.02 -30.32
C ASN A 100 10.76 -7.20 -30.45
N ILE A 101 10.60 -6.54 -31.58
CA ILE A 101 9.40 -5.77 -31.93
C ILE A 101 8.52 -6.65 -32.81
N LYS A 102 7.28 -6.94 -32.38
CA LYS A 102 6.33 -7.71 -33.21
C LYS A 102 5.76 -6.84 -34.32
N SER A 103 5.67 -7.41 -35.53
CA SER A 103 5.29 -6.70 -36.75
C SER A 103 3.83 -6.23 -36.80
N GLN A 104 2.96 -6.77 -35.94
CA GLN A 104 1.56 -6.38 -35.81
C GLN A 104 1.35 -5.09 -35.01
N SER A 105 2.41 -4.52 -34.45
CA SER A 105 2.35 -3.28 -33.68
C SER A 105 2.49 -2.06 -34.59
N VAL A 106 1.76 -1.00 -34.26
CA VAL A 106 1.74 0.26 -35.01
C VAL A 106 2.59 1.26 -34.26
N ILE A 107 3.77 1.57 -34.81
CA ILE A 107 4.73 2.49 -34.21
C ILE A 107 4.86 3.71 -35.11
N HIS A 108 4.57 4.88 -34.57
CA HIS A 108 4.69 6.12 -35.33
C HIS A 108 6.15 6.39 -35.72
N SER A 109 6.40 6.85 -36.95
CA SER A 109 7.74 6.95 -37.55
C SER A 109 8.72 7.89 -36.84
N ASN A 110 8.22 8.84 -36.04
CA ASN A 110 9.05 9.77 -35.26
C ASN A 110 9.25 9.37 -33.80
N SER A 111 8.81 8.17 -33.38
CA SER A 111 9.15 7.65 -32.06
C SER A 111 10.62 7.24 -32.00
N ILE A 112 11.26 7.43 -30.85
CA ILE A 112 12.66 7.06 -30.62
C ILE A 112 12.68 5.82 -29.74
N LEU A 113 13.30 4.74 -30.22
CA LEU A 113 13.45 3.48 -29.49
C LEU A 113 14.92 3.24 -29.16
N GLY A 114 15.20 2.90 -27.91
CA GLY A 114 16.51 2.52 -27.42
C GLY A 114 16.92 1.11 -27.84
N LYS A 115 18.03 0.64 -27.27
CA LYS A 115 18.56 -0.71 -27.49
C LYS A 115 17.76 -1.75 -26.72
N ASP A 116 17.67 -2.95 -27.28
CA ASP A 116 17.05 -4.11 -26.63
C ASP A 116 15.60 -3.89 -26.15
N VAL A 117 14.85 -3.02 -26.84
CA VAL A 117 13.43 -2.79 -26.57
C VAL A 117 12.61 -3.99 -27.04
N GLY A 118 11.67 -4.45 -26.22
CA GLY A 118 10.69 -5.48 -26.57
C GLY A 118 9.31 -4.88 -26.74
N ILE A 119 8.64 -5.14 -27.87
CA ILE A 119 7.28 -4.67 -28.13
C ILE A 119 6.43 -5.87 -28.56
N GLY A 120 5.37 -6.17 -27.80
CA GLY A 120 4.43 -7.27 -27.99
C GLY A 120 3.52 -7.06 -29.21
N TYR A 121 2.47 -7.87 -29.34
CA TYR A 121 1.52 -7.79 -30.47
C TYR A 121 0.51 -6.66 -30.28
N ASN A 122 0.09 -6.01 -31.37
CA ASN A 122 -0.97 -5.01 -31.38
C ASN A 122 -0.71 -3.84 -30.39
N VAL A 123 0.54 -3.49 -30.16
CA VAL A 123 0.91 -2.30 -29.41
C VAL A 123 0.78 -1.08 -30.32
N ILE A 124 0.21 0.00 -29.80
CA ILE A 124 0.11 1.28 -30.52
C ILE A 124 1.04 2.27 -29.83
N ILE A 125 2.03 2.79 -30.56
CA ILE A 125 2.94 3.83 -30.11
C ILE A 125 2.72 5.06 -30.96
N GLU A 126 2.23 6.13 -30.34
CA GLU A 126 1.93 7.39 -31.01
C GLU A 126 3.19 8.25 -31.25
N SER A 127 2.96 9.39 -31.90
CA SER A 127 4.01 10.32 -32.30
C SER A 127 4.79 10.94 -31.14
N GLY A 128 6.10 11.07 -31.29
CA GLY A 128 7.00 11.75 -30.36
C GLY A 128 7.33 10.96 -29.10
N VAL A 129 6.93 9.69 -29.03
CA VAL A 129 7.24 8.80 -27.90
C VAL A 129 8.74 8.50 -27.86
N ILE A 130 9.32 8.50 -26.65
CA ILE A 130 10.70 8.11 -26.38
C ILE A 130 10.69 6.89 -25.46
N ILE A 131 11.22 5.78 -25.94
CA ILE A 131 11.37 4.54 -25.19
C ILE A 131 12.85 4.25 -25.03
N SER A 132 13.33 4.25 -23.79
CA SER A 132 14.74 4.02 -23.46
C SER A 132 15.14 2.54 -23.59
N ASP A 133 16.43 2.26 -23.38
CA ASP A 133 17.00 0.92 -23.49
C ASP A 133 16.28 -0.10 -22.59
N ASN A 134 16.25 -1.36 -23.00
CA ASN A 134 15.74 -2.50 -22.24
C ASN A 134 14.25 -2.45 -21.83
N VAL A 135 13.50 -1.44 -22.27
CA VAL A 135 12.05 -1.34 -21.99
C VAL A 135 11.30 -2.48 -22.65
N LYS A 136 10.31 -3.04 -21.93
CA LYS A 136 9.40 -4.08 -22.43
C LYS A 136 7.96 -3.59 -22.38
N ILE A 137 7.27 -3.66 -23.52
CA ILE A 137 5.87 -3.28 -23.66
C ILE A 137 5.11 -4.48 -24.18
N GLU A 138 4.32 -5.12 -23.32
CA GLU A 138 3.53 -6.30 -23.66
C GLU A 138 2.35 -5.97 -24.58
N SER A 139 1.69 -7.02 -25.07
CA SER A 139 0.69 -6.93 -26.13
C SER A 139 -0.51 -6.04 -25.77
N GLY A 140 -1.04 -5.33 -26.76
CA GLY A 140 -2.26 -4.51 -26.62
C GLY A 140 -2.10 -3.20 -25.86
N CYS A 141 -0.88 -2.81 -25.47
CA CYS A 141 -0.65 -1.50 -24.85
C CYS A 141 -0.89 -0.35 -25.84
N ILE A 142 -1.33 0.80 -25.31
CA ILE A 142 -1.47 2.05 -26.06
C ILE A 142 -0.62 3.11 -25.39
N ILE A 143 0.35 3.65 -26.12
CA ILE A 143 1.28 4.67 -25.65
C ILE A 143 1.02 5.97 -26.42
N GLY A 144 0.44 6.95 -25.74
CA GLY A 144 0.01 8.23 -26.30
C GLY A 144 1.16 9.15 -26.69
N LYS A 145 0.82 10.27 -27.35
CA LYS A 145 1.81 11.21 -27.91
C LYS A 145 2.81 11.72 -26.87
N ASN A 146 4.06 11.87 -27.25
CA ASN A 146 5.11 12.49 -26.42
C ASN A 146 5.33 11.84 -25.04
N VAL A 147 4.94 10.58 -24.87
CA VAL A 147 5.25 9.80 -23.66
C VAL A 147 6.74 9.48 -23.61
N LYS A 148 7.33 9.51 -22.42
CA LYS A 148 8.72 9.07 -22.17
C LYS A 148 8.72 7.89 -21.22
N ILE A 149 9.46 6.83 -21.57
CA ILE A 149 9.61 5.63 -20.74
C ILE A 149 11.10 5.39 -20.49
N GLY A 150 11.49 5.40 -19.22
CA GLY A 150 12.87 5.23 -18.75
C GLY A 150 13.38 3.79 -18.89
N ILE A 151 14.71 3.63 -18.78
CA ILE A 151 15.42 2.37 -19.02
C ILE A 151 14.87 1.23 -18.16
N GLY A 152 14.75 0.04 -18.76
CA GLY A 152 14.39 -1.19 -18.04
C GLY A 152 12.96 -1.26 -17.51
N THR A 153 12.10 -0.27 -17.80
CA THR A 153 10.69 -0.28 -17.40
C THR A 153 9.89 -1.36 -18.14
N TYR A 154 8.97 -2.01 -17.43
CA TYR A 154 8.13 -3.11 -17.92
C TYR A 154 6.65 -2.75 -17.85
N LEU A 155 5.98 -2.72 -19.00
CA LEU A 155 4.53 -2.57 -19.10
C LEU A 155 3.92 -3.92 -19.48
N TRP A 156 3.04 -4.44 -18.62
CA TRP A 156 2.23 -5.62 -18.90
C TRP A 156 1.09 -5.32 -19.89
N SER A 157 0.43 -6.37 -20.37
CA SER A 157 -0.52 -6.27 -21.49
C SER A 157 -1.66 -5.29 -21.20
N ASN A 158 -2.14 -4.63 -22.26
CA ASN A 158 -3.30 -3.73 -22.20
C ASN A 158 -3.15 -2.57 -21.18
N VAL A 159 -1.93 -2.09 -20.94
CA VAL A 159 -1.71 -0.82 -20.24
C VAL A 159 -1.97 0.34 -21.20
N THR A 160 -2.71 1.35 -20.75
CA THR A 160 -2.96 2.58 -21.51
C THR A 160 -2.23 3.75 -20.86
N VAL A 161 -1.31 4.36 -21.59
CA VAL A 161 -0.58 5.56 -21.17
C VAL A 161 -1.00 6.71 -22.07
N TYR A 162 -1.64 7.72 -21.49
CA TYR A 162 -2.06 8.92 -22.20
C TYR A 162 -0.86 9.80 -22.59
N HIS A 163 -1.11 10.83 -23.38
CA HIS A 163 -0.06 11.71 -23.90
C HIS A 163 0.71 12.46 -22.81
N GLY A 164 1.98 12.76 -23.08
CA GLY A 164 2.85 13.59 -22.24
C GLY A 164 3.27 12.97 -20.89
N VAL A 165 2.82 11.75 -20.58
CA VAL A 165 3.23 11.04 -19.36
C VAL A 165 4.74 10.74 -19.40
N GLU A 166 5.41 10.94 -18.28
CA GLU A 166 6.82 10.58 -18.10
C GLU A 166 6.93 9.48 -17.03
N ILE A 167 7.53 8.35 -17.41
CA ILE A 167 7.78 7.19 -16.55
C ILE A 167 9.29 7.03 -16.41
N GLY A 168 9.76 6.95 -15.17
CA GLY A 168 11.16 6.73 -14.83
C GLY A 168 11.68 5.35 -15.21
N GLU A 169 12.80 5.00 -14.58
CA GLU A 169 13.57 3.79 -14.85
C GLU A 169 13.12 2.64 -13.95
N TYR A 170 13.20 1.41 -14.48
CA TYR A 170 12.91 0.17 -13.75
C TYR A 170 11.52 0.13 -13.08
N CYS A 171 10.53 0.78 -13.71
CA CYS A 171 9.14 0.70 -13.26
C CYS A 171 8.46 -0.58 -13.75
N ILE A 172 7.42 -1.03 -13.04
CA ILE A 172 6.55 -2.13 -13.48
C ILE A 172 5.10 -1.66 -13.43
N ILE A 173 4.39 -1.75 -14.55
CA ILE A 173 2.97 -1.41 -14.62
C ILE A 173 2.17 -2.63 -15.07
N GLN A 174 1.27 -3.08 -14.22
CA GLN A 174 0.48 -4.29 -14.41
C GLN A 174 -0.74 -4.04 -15.33
N SER A 175 -1.27 -5.13 -15.89
CA SER A 175 -2.28 -5.12 -16.94
C SER A 175 -3.53 -4.30 -16.62
N GLY A 176 -4.08 -3.64 -17.64
CA GLY A 176 -5.33 -2.88 -17.52
C GLY A 176 -5.22 -1.54 -16.80
N SER A 177 -4.02 -1.16 -16.33
CA SER A 177 -3.80 0.15 -15.70
C SER A 177 -3.89 1.29 -16.72
N ILE A 178 -4.40 2.43 -16.28
CA ILE A 178 -4.60 3.62 -17.09
C ILE A 178 -3.85 4.79 -16.44
N ILE A 179 -2.90 5.36 -17.18
CA ILE A 179 -2.03 6.43 -16.69
C ILE A 179 -2.26 7.69 -17.54
N GLY A 180 -2.64 8.78 -16.90
CA GLY A 180 -2.80 10.11 -17.49
C GLY A 180 -4.19 10.40 -18.07
N SER A 181 -5.23 9.68 -17.66
CA SER A 181 -6.64 10.02 -17.95
C SER A 181 -7.03 11.38 -17.38
N ASP A 182 -8.01 12.04 -17.99
CA ASP A 182 -8.55 13.29 -17.46
C ASP A 182 -9.15 13.08 -16.06
N GLY A 183 -8.71 13.89 -15.10
CA GLY A 183 -9.35 13.99 -13.80
C GLY A 183 -10.77 14.56 -13.83
N PHE A 184 -11.43 14.51 -12.67
CA PHE A 184 -12.81 14.97 -12.48
C PHE A 184 -12.93 16.51 -12.33
N GLY A 185 -12.50 17.25 -13.36
CA GLY A 185 -12.56 18.72 -13.39
C GLY A 185 -13.78 19.27 -14.14
N TYR A 186 -14.76 19.81 -13.41
CA TYR A 186 -15.95 20.45 -13.97
C TYR A 186 -16.34 21.69 -13.16
N ILE A 187 -16.82 22.73 -13.85
CA ILE A 187 -17.53 23.85 -13.20
C ILE A 187 -19.04 23.71 -13.45
N LYS A 188 -19.86 24.18 -12.51
CA LYS A 188 -21.31 24.22 -12.70
C LYS A 188 -21.72 25.61 -13.18
N ASN A 189 -22.35 25.69 -14.34
CA ASN A 189 -22.98 26.90 -14.86
C ASN A 189 -24.44 26.60 -15.19
N ASP A 190 -25.38 27.32 -14.58
CA ASP A 190 -26.83 27.17 -14.81
C ASP A 190 -27.34 25.73 -14.72
N GLY A 191 -26.83 24.97 -13.75
CA GLY A 191 -27.22 23.56 -13.56
C GLY A 191 -26.43 22.56 -14.40
N VAL A 192 -25.67 23.01 -15.40
CA VAL A 192 -24.90 22.17 -16.32
C VAL A 192 -23.43 22.10 -15.91
N TRP A 193 -22.85 20.91 -15.98
CA TRP A 193 -21.41 20.70 -15.75
C TRP A 193 -20.63 20.95 -17.04
N ILE A 194 -19.72 21.93 -17.00
CA ILE A 194 -18.83 22.28 -18.09
C ILE A 194 -17.45 21.70 -17.79
N LYS A 195 -16.92 20.89 -18.71
CA LYS A 195 -15.63 20.20 -18.58
C LYS A 195 -14.48 21.20 -18.56
N ILE A 196 -13.60 21.08 -17.57
CA ILE A 196 -12.31 21.79 -17.52
C ILE A 196 -11.27 20.89 -18.21
N PRO A 197 -10.63 21.34 -19.30
CA PRO A 197 -9.52 20.60 -19.92
C PRO A 197 -8.41 20.31 -18.89
N GLN A 198 -7.92 19.08 -18.86
CA GLN A 198 -6.84 18.65 -17.96
C GLN A 198 -5.52 18.69 -18.75
N LEU A 199 -4.75 19.76 -18.53
CA LEU A 199 -3.59 20.14 -19.34
C LEU A 199 -2.25 19.74 -18.72
N GLY A 200 -2.24 19.36 -17.44
CA GLY A 200 -1.06 18.78 -16.80
C GLY A 200 -0.76 17.38 -17.32
N LYS A 201 0.34 16.79 -16.84
CA LYS A 201 0.72 15.40 -17.14
C LYS A 201 0.75 14.54 -15.87
N VAL A 202 1.29 13.34 -16.02
CA VAL A 202 1.69 12.45 -14.91
C VAL A 202 3.20 12.27 -15.00
N SER A 203 3.87 12.42 -13.86
CA SER A 203 5.31 12.20 -13.71
C SER A 203 5.54 11.08 -12.70
N ILE A 204 6.06 9.95 -13.15
CA ILE A 204 6.36 8.76 -12.34
C ILE A 204 7.88 8.63 -12.20
N GLY A 205 8.37 8.53 -10.97
CA GLY A 205 9.79 8.35 -10.64
C GLY A 205 10.32 6.95 -10.97
N ASN A 206 11.49 6.62 -10.43
CA ASN A 206 12.19 5.36 -10.68
C ASN A 206 11.75 4.25 -9.73
N ASN A 207 11.86 2.98 -10.15
CA ASN A 207 11.55 1.80 -9.34
C ASN A 207 10.11 1.80 -8.79
N VAL A 208 9.16 2.34 -9.55
CA VAL A 208 7.75 2.40 -9.16
C VAL A 208 7.01 1.17 -9.66
N GLU A 209 6.22 0.53 -8.81
CA GLU A 209 5.34 -0.58 -9.19
C GLU A 209 3.86 -0.17 -9.09
N ILE A 210 3.09 -0.41 -10.15
CA ILE A 210 1.66 -0.10 -10.24
C ILE A 210 0.88 -1.38 -10.58
N GLY A 211 -0.03 -1.76 -9.69
CA GLY A 211 -0.89 -2.94 -9.77
C GLY A 211 -1.98 -2.82 -10.83
N SER A 212 -2.63 -3.94 -11.13
CA SER A 212 -3.59 -4.08 -12.23
C SER A 212 -4.81 -3.20 -12.05
N CYS A 213 -5.28 -2.64 -13.16
CA CYS A 213 -6.46 -1.77 -13.21
C CYS A 213 -6.39 -0.59 -12.23
N THR A 214 -5.19 -0.09 -11.94
CA THR A 214 -5.01 1.17 -11.22
C THR A 214 -5.09 2.34 -12.20
N THR A 215 -5.75 3.40 -11.78
CA THR A 215 -5.99 4.61 -12.55
C THR A 215 -5.26 5.78 -11.91
N ILE A 216 -4.40 6.45 -12.68
CA ILE A 216 -3.67 7.65 -12.26
C ILE A 216 -4.04 8.79 -13.20
N ASP A 217 -4.86 9.71 -12.73
CA ASP A 217 -5.27 10.85 -13.53
C ASP A 217 -4.13 11.85 -13.69
N ARG A 218 -4.07 12.50 -14.85
CA ARG A 218 -3.20 13.67 -15.03
C ARG A 218 -3.67 14.84 -14.19
N GLY A 219 -2.77 15.76 -13.90
CA GLY A 219 -3.15 16.99 -13.23
C GLY A 219 -3.88 17.98 -14.13
N THR A 220 -4.53 18.97 -13.51
CA THR A 220 -5.33 19.98 -14.23
C THR A 220 -4.46 20.99 -14.97
N LEU A 221 -3.43 21.54 -14.31
CA LEU A 221 -2.45 22.46 -14.90
C LEU A 221 -1.04 21.99 -14.55
N ASP A 222 -0.77 21.81 -13.25
CA ASP A 222 0.41 21.10 -12.76
C ASP A 222 0.21 19.59 -12.87
N ASP A 223 1.25 18.83 -12.57
CA ASP A 223 1.28 17.38 -12.75
C ASP A 223 0.76 16.60 -11.54
N THR A 224 0.31 15.37 -11.80
CA THR A 224 0.24 14.31 -10.79
C THR A 224 1.61 13.66 -10.67
N CYS A 225 2.15 13.52 -9.46
CA CYS A 225 3.54 13.12 -9.22
C CYS A 225 3.64 11.87 -8.33
N ILE A 226 4.33 10.85 -8.81
CA ILE A 226 4.61 9.61 -8.07
C ILE A 226 6.12 9.52 -7.84
N GLY A 227 6.56 9.56 -6.58
CA GLY A 227 7.98 9.54 -6.22
C GLY A 227 8.64 8.18 -6.40
N ASP A 228 9.97 8.16 -6.32
CA ASP A 228 10.78 6.95 -6.48
C ASP A 228 10.42 5.84 -5.48
N GLY A 229 10.43 4.58 -5.94
CA GLY A 229 10.23 3.42 -5.08
C GLY A 229 8.83 3.29 -4.50
N VAL A 230 7.85 4.05 -5.00
CA VAL A 230 6.44 3.93 -4.60
C VAL A 230 5.87 2.62 -5.16
N ILE A 231 5.08 1.93 -4.35
CA ILE A 231 4.35 0.73 -4.76
C ILE A 231 2.85 0.94 -4.56
N ILE A 232 2.08 0.76 -5.63
CA ILE A 232 0.63 0.95 -5.66
C ILE A 232 0.02 -0.39 -6.08
N ASP A 233 -0.83 -0.95 -5.24
CA ASP A 233 -1.51 -2.22 -5.51
C ASP A 233 -2.70 -2.02 -6.48
N ASN A 234 -3.42 -3.09 -6.77
CA ASN A 234 -4.49 -3.14 -7.76
C ASN A 234 -5.68 -2.23 -7.41
N GLN A 235 -6.39 -1.79 -8.45
CA GLN A 235 -7.68 -1.08 -8.33
C GLN A 235 -7.60 0.21 -7.48
N CYS A 236 -6.44 0.87 -7.46
CA CYS A 236 -6.32 2.16 -6.79
C CYS A 236 -6.75 3.29 -7.74
N GLN A 237 -7.35 4.34 -7.18
CA GLN A 237 -7.64 5.59 -7.88
C GLN A 237 -6.75 6.69 -7.32
N ILE A 238 -5.92 7.27 -8.18
CA ILE A 238 -5.08 8.44 -7.89
C ILE A 238 -5.60 9.60 -8.73
N ALA A 239 -6.33 10.52 -8.11
CA ALA A 239 -6.92 11.65 -8.81
C ALA A 239 -5.87 12.69 -9.26
N HIS A 240 -6.34 13.69 -10.00
CA HIS A 240 -5.54 14.79 -10.53
C HIS A 240 -4.76 15.56 -9.44
N ASN A 241 -3.52 15.95 -9.76
CA ASN A 241 -2.63 16.74 -8.90
C ASN A 241 -2.25 16.06 -7.57
N VAL A 242 -2.45 14.76 -7.44
CA VAL A 242 -1.94 14.02 -6.28
C VAL A 242 -0.41 13.95 -6.35
N ALA A 243 0.25 14.14 -5.22
CA ALA A 243 1.70 13.97 -5.08
C ALA A 243 2.00 12.92 -4.01
N ILE A 244 2.69 11.84 -4.36
CA ILE A 244 3.06 10.75 -3.45
C ILE A 244 4.57 10.72 -3.28
N GLY A 245 5.05 10.88 -2.04
CA GLY A 245 6.45 10.84 -1.71
C GLY A 245 7.08 9.45 -1.82
N SER A 246 8.39 9.42 -2.05
CA SER A 246 9.18 8.21 -2.26
C SER A 246 8.98 7.12 -1.20
N HIS A 247 9.06 5.87 -1.64
CA HIS A 247 8.97 4.67 -0.80
C HIS A 247 7.66 4.54 -0.02
N THR A 248 6.60 5.20 -0.46
CA THR A 248 5.25 5.01 0.09
C THR A 248 4.59 3.78 -0.54
N ALA A 249 3.93 2.97 0.29
CA ALA A 249 3.17 1.79 -0.14
C ALA A 249 1.67 2.05 -0.03
N ILE A 250 0.93 1.75 -1.10
CA ILE A 250 -0.52 1.92 -1.18
C ILE A 250 -1.14 0.56 -1.53
N ALA A 251 -1.92 0.00 -0.60
CA ALA A 251 -2.57 -1.29 -0.77
C ALA A 251 -3.88 -1.20 -1.61
N GLY A 252 -4.42 -2.35 -2.01
CA GLY A 252 -5.45 -2.42 -3.04
C GLY A 252 -6.74 -1.67 -2.72
N GLY A 253 -7.38 -1.11 -3.75
CA GLY A 253 -8.67 -0.44 -3.64
C GLY A 253 -8.63 0.92 -2.92
N VAL A 254 -7.45 1.52 -2.74
CA VAL A 254 -7.35 2.86 -2.12
C VAL A 254 -7.82 3.94 -3.10
N ILE A 255 -8.60 4.89 -2.58
CA ILE A 255 -9.13 6.01 -3.35
C ILE A 255 -8.56 7.32 -2.79
N ILE A 256 -7.83 8.05 -3.63
CA ILE A 256 -7.20 9.33 -3.28
C ILE A 256 -7.81 10.42 -4.14
N ALA A 257 -8.49 11.37 -3.50
CA ALA A 257 -9.09 12.52 -4.17
C ALA A 257 -8.03 13.55 -4.64
N GLY A 258 -8.49 14.55 -5.41
CA GLY A 258 -7.59 15.49 -6.09
C GLY A 258 -6.75 16.34 -5.13
N SER A 259 -5.55 16.71 -5.59
CA SER A 259 -4.63 17.62 -4.88
C SER A 259 -4.20 17.16 -3.49
N VAL A 260 -4.19 15.86 -3.22
CA VAL A 260 -3.64 15.29 -1.98
C VAL A 260 -2.12 15.21 -2.07
N VAL A 261 -1.43 15.55 -0.98
CA VAL A 261 0.02 15.35 -0.86
C VAL A 261 0.30 14.32 0.23
N ILE A 262 0.90 13.19 -0.14
CA ILE A 262 1.36 12.14 0.78
C ILE A 262 2.87 12.20 0.89
N GLY A 263 3.38 12.22 2.11
CA GLY A 263 4.81 12.22 2.41
C GLY A 263 5.53 10.93 2.01
N LYS A 264 6.79 10.85 2.41
CA LYS A 264 7.68 9.71 2.16
C LYS A 264 7.46 8.58 3.16
N SER A 265 7.71 7.34 2.72
CA SER A 265 7.68 6.15 3.57
C SER A 265 6.36 5.96 4.33
N CYS A 266 5.24 6.34 3.72
CA CYS A 266 3.91 6.09 4.25
C CYS A 266 3.41 4.69 3.89
N MET A 267 2.43 4.18 4.62
CA MET A 267 1.76 2.92 4.33
C MET A 267 0.25 3.13 4.39
N ILE A 268 -0.43 3.01 3.26
CA ILE A 268 -1.89 3.20 3.17
C ILE A 268 -2.56 1.85 3.03
N GLY A 269 -3.31 1.45 4.06
CA GLY A 269 -4.03 0.19 4.12
C GLY A 269 -5.16 0.12 3.10
N GLY A 270 -5.45 -1.10 2.64
CA GLY A 270 -6.39 -1.33 1.53
C GLY A 270 -7.79 -0.78 1.79
N ALA A 271 -8.46 -0.39 0.72
CA ALA A 271 -9.80 0.23 0.74
C ALA A 271 -9.91 1.51 1.59
N SER A 272 -8.80 2.19 1.89
CA SER A 272 -8.84 3.51 2.53
C SER A 272 -9.29 4.57 1.54
N VAL A 273 -10.00 5.58 2.04
CA VAL A 273 -10.49 6.72 1.26
C VAL A 273 -9.89 8.00 1.83
N ILE A 274 -9.21 8.78 0.97
CA ILE A 274 -8.49 9.99 1.35
C ILE A 274 -9.15 11.20 0.68
N ASN A 275 -9.61 12.15 1.50
CA ASN A 275 -10.27 13.37 1.04
C ASN A 275 -9.31 14.31 0.29
N GLY A 276 -9.85 15.17 -0.58
CA GLY A 276 -9.05 16.05 -1.42
C GLY A 276 -8.43 17.21 -0.67
N HIS A 277 -7.40 17.84 -1.24
CA HIS A 277 -6.76 19.06 -0.72
C HIS A 277 -6.19 18.96 0.71
N ILE A 278 -5.77 17.76 1.11
CA ILE A 278 -5.11 17.53 2.41
C ILE A 278 -3.66 17.09 2.24
N ARG A 279 -2.90 17.17 3.34
CA ARG A 279 -1.51 16.73 3.40
C ARG A 279 -1.33 15.65 4.47
N ILE A 280 -0.61 14.59 4.14
CA ILE A 280 -0.20 13.52 5.07
C ILE A 280 1.32 13.59 5.17
N CYS A 281 1.85 13.82 6.37
CA CYS A 281 3.31 13.90 6.57
C CYS A 281 3.99 12.54 6.41
N ASP A 282 5.33 12.54 6.43
CA ASP A 282 6.15 11.35 6.27
C ASP A 282 5.88 10.30 7.36
N LYS A 283 6.11 9.02 7.05
CA LYS A 283 6.06 7.89 7.99
C LYS A 283 4.70 7.73 8.68
N VAL A 284 3.61 8.01 7.96
CA VAL A 284 2.25 7.74 8.41
C VAL A 284 1.79 6.38 7.92
N THR A 285 1.19 5.61 8.83
CA THR A 285 0.47 4.37 8.51
C THR A 285 -1.02 4.59 8.69
N ILE A 286 -1.79 4.36 7.63
CA ILE A 286 -3.26 4.36 7.66
C ILE A 286 -3.71 2.90 7.64
N THR A 287 -4.49 2.44 8.61
CA THR A 287 -4.99 1.06 8.62
C THR A 287 -6.08 0.86 7.57
N GLY A 288 -6.35 -0.40 7.19
CA GLY A 288 -7.36 -0.71 6.16
C GLY A 288 -8.74 -0.11 6.43
N MET A 289 -9.43 0.25 5.35
CA MET A 289 -10.76 0.88 5.36
C MET A 289 -10.85 2.18 6.18
N SER A 290 -9.76 2.96 6.24
CA SER A 290 -9.79 4.24 6.95
C SER A 290 -10.31 5.38 6.08
N MET A 291 -11.07 6.31 6.68
CA MET A 291 -11.59 7.52 6.05
C MET A 291 -10.77 8.73 6.53
N VAL A 292 -9.84 9.21 5.71
CA VAL A 292 -8.95 10.32 6.05
C VAL A 292 -9.57 11.64 5.58
N MET A 293 -10.17 12.38 6.51
CA MET A 293 -10.93 13.60 6.20
C MET A 293 -10.13 14.91 6.35
N LYS A 294 -9.00 14.87 7.06
CA LYS A 294 -8.18 16.04 7.41
C LYS A 294 -6.71 15.71 7.24
N SER A 295 -5.89 16.74 7.08
CA SER A 295 -4.43 16.60 7.05
C SER A 295 -3.90 15.91 8.31
N ILE A 296 -2.86 15.09 8.13
CA ILE A 296 -2.15 14.40 9.19
C ILE A 296 -0.75 15.02 9.27
N THR A 297 -0.49 15.72 10.36
CA THR A 297 0.76 16.48 10.56
C THR A 297 1.78 15.76 11.44
N THR A 298 1.40 14.62 12.01
CA THR A 298 2.26 13.84 12.93
C THR A 298 2.40 12.42 12.40
N SER A 299 3.64 11.92 12.33
CA SER A 299 3.91 10.53 11.96
C SER A 299 3.28 9.59 12.99
N GLY A 300 2.79 8.43 12.55
CA GLY A 300 2.16 7.47 13.45
C GLY A 300 1.19 6.55 12.73
N ILE A 301 0.40 5.82 13.50
CA ILE A 301 -0.63 4.90 12.99
C ILE A 301 -2.01 5.53 13.24
N TYR A 302 -2.82 5.61 12.19
CA TYR A 302 -4.17 6.15 12.23
C TYR A 302 -5.17 5.10 11.71
N SER A 303 -6.37 5.11 12.30
CA SER A 303 -7.41 4.13 12.03
C SER A 303 -8.79 4.76 12.07
N SER A 304 -9.73 4.20 11.30
CA SER A 304 -11.16 4.46 11.48
C SER A 304 -11.99 3.22 11.19
N GLY A 305 -13.28 3.28 11.56
CA GLY A 305 -14.24 2.22 11.29
C GLY A 305 -14.59 1.40 12.54
N ILE A 306 -15.81 0.87 12.54
CA ILE A 306 -16.28 -0.09 13.54
C ILE A 306 -16.09 -1.49 12.94
N PRO A 307 -15.37 -2.42 13.61
CA PRO A 307 -15.11 -3.74 13.07
C PRO A 307 -16.38 -4.58 12.98
N VAL A 308 -16.26 -5.73 12.30
CA VAL A 308 -17.34 -6.71 12.17
C VAL A 308 -17.86 -7.16 13.54
N GLN A 309 -19.19 -7.27 13.65
CA GLN A 309 -19.88 -7.84 14.79
C GLN A 309 -20.94 -8.84 14.27
N PRO A 310 -21.34 -9.85 15.06
CA PRO A 310 -22.52 -10.66 14.73
C PRO A 310 -23.72 -9.75 14.43
N ASN A 311 -24.51 -10.07 13.40
CA ASN A 311 -25.50 -9.15 12.82
C ASN A 311 -26.45 -8.52 13.85
N PHE A 312 -26.97 -9.32 14.79
CA PHE A 312 -27.85 -8.85 15.85
C PHE A 312 -27.18 -7.81 16.75
N ALA A 313 -25.93 -8.07 17.15
CA ALA A 313 -25.13 -7.12 17.94
C ALA A 313 -24.84 -5.84 17.14
N TRP A 314 -24.46 -5.97 15.86
CA TRP A 314 -24.20 -4.84 14.98
C TRP A 314 -25.41 -3.91 14.86
N ARG A 315 -26.61 -4.45 14.61
CA ARG A 315 -27.85 -3.67 14.52
C ARG A 315 -28.12 -2.88 15.81
N ARG A 316 -27.88 -3.49 16.96
CA ARG A 316 -28.03 -2.84 18.27
C ARG A 316 -27.00 -1.71 18.45
N THR A 317 -25.74 -1.96 18.13
CA THR A 317 -24.67 -0.94 18.18
C THR A 317 -25.01 0.25 17.28
N ALA A 318 -25.36 -0.01 16.02
CA ALA A 318 -25.69 1.03 15.03
C ALA A 318 -26.89 1.88 15.49
N ALA A 319 -27.95 1.26 16.02
CA ALA A 319 -29.10 1.98 16.55
C ALA A 319 -28.75 2.90 17.74
N LEU A 320 -27.79 2.49 18.59
CA LEU A 320 -27.31 3.31 19.71
C LEU A 320 -26.43 4.46 19.22
N VAL A 321 -25.54 4.23 18.25
CA VAL A 321 -24.69 5.28 17.65
C VAL A 321 -25.56 6.38 17.04
N MET A 322 -26.62 6.01 16.31
CA MET A 322 -27.56 7.00 15.74
C MET A 322 -28.31 7.82 16.79
N ARG A 323 -28.41 7.32 18.03
CA ARG A 323 -29.05 8.00 19.17
C ARG A 323 -28.06 8.67 20.11
N ILE A 324 -26.77 8.71 19.79
CA ILE A 324 -25.72 9.19 20.70
C ILE A 324 -25.98 10.59 21.25
N HIS A 325 -26.52 11.49 20.41
CA HIS A 325 -26.88 12.84 20.85
C HIS A 325 -28.00 12.86 21.89
N SER A 326 -29.03 12.03 21.72
CA SER A 326 -30.12 11.90 22.70
C SER A 326 -29.62 11.27 24.01
N ILE A 327 -28.68 10.33 23.92
CA ILE A 327 -28.05 9.71 25.09
C ILE A 327 -27.21 10.76 25.85
N ASP A 328 -26.37 11.54 25.15
CA ASP A 328 -25.58 12.64 25.74
C ASP A 328 -26.47 13.67 26.46
N LYS A 329 -27.58 14.10 25.83
CA LYS A 329 -28.55 15.00 26.45
C LYS A 329 -29.13 14.43 27.76
N ARG A 330 -29.54 13.15 27.75
CA ARG A 330 -30.09 12.48 28.94
C ARG A 330 -29.05 12.37 30.06
N ILE A 331 -27.77 12.15 29.73
CA ILE A 331 -26.69 12.11 30.71
C ILE A 331 -26.52 13.49 31.36
N LYS A 332 -26.45 14.56 30.55
CA LYS A 332 -26.36 15.94 31.07
C LYS A 332 -27.54 16.33 31.95
N ASP A 333 -28.76 15.95 31.57
CA ASP A 333 -29.98 16.18 32.37
C ASP A 333 -29.91 15.45 33.73
N ILE A 334 -29.34 14.23 33.77
CA ILE A 334 -29.14 13.47 35.01
C ILE A 334 -28.05 14.12 35.87
N GLU A 335 -26.90 14.48 35.30
CA GLU A 335 -25.81 15.18 36.01
C GLU A 335 -26.31 16.48 36.66
N GLN A 336 -27.13 17.26 35.95
CA GLN A 336 -27.72 18.49 36.49
C GLN A 336 -28.65 18.21 37.67
N LYS A 337 -29.51 17.17 37.58
CA LYS A 337 -30.41 16.79 38.67
C LYS A 337 -29.65 16.27 39.89
N VAL A 338 -28.60 15.48 39.70
CA VAL A 338 -27.74 14.98 40.77
C VAL A 338 -27.02 16.14 41.46
N ASN A 339 -26.42 17.07 40.71
CA ASN A 339 -25.77 18.26 41.26
C ASN A 339 -26.75 19.15 42.04
N CYS A 340 -27.96 19.35 41.52
CA CYS A 340 -29.01 20.09 42.22
C CYS A 340 -29.43 19.38 43.52
N PHE A 341 -29.59 18.06 43.50
CA PHE A 341 -29.92 17.27 44.69
C PHE A 341 -28.81 17.36 45.76
N PHE A 342 -27.54 17.20 45.39
CA PHE A 342 -26.41 17.38 46.32
C PHE A 342 -26.38 18.79 46.89
N TYR A 343 -26.60 19.82 46.08
CA TYR A 343 -26.68 21.20 46.54
C TYR A 343 -27.81 21.39 47.57
N ILE A 344 -29.01 20.87 47.29
CA ILE A 344 -30.16 20.93 48.21
C ILE A 344 -29.86 20.18 49.52
N VAL A 345 -29.24 19.00 49.47
CA VAL A 345 -28.89 18.22 50.67
C VAL A 345 -27.83 18.95 51.50
N ILE A 346 -26.79 19.49 50.87
CA ILE A 346 -25.74 20.24 51.55
C ILE A 346 -26.31 21.53 52.19
N VAL A 347 -27.05 22.32 51.42
CA VAL A 347 -27.68 23.56 51.91
C VAL A 347 -28.70 23.24 53.01
N GLY A 348 -29.53 22.21 52.82
CA GLY A 348 -30.50 21.74 53.82
C GLY A 348 -29.82 21.28 55.11
N PHE A 349 -28.72 20.54 55.01
CA PHE A 349 -27.90 20.13 56.16
C PHE A 349 -27.37 21.34 56.93
N PHE A 350 -26.81 22.34 56.24
CA PHE A 350 -26.34 23.58 56.88
C PHE A 350 -27.47 24.41 57.50
N ILE A 351 -28.66 24.47 56.88
CA ILE A 351 -29.82 25.16 57.44
C ILE A 351 -30.29 24.47 58.73
N VAL A 352 -30.40 23.14 58.74
CA VAL A 352 -30.78 22.38 59.94
C VAL A 352 -29.76 22.58 61.06
N LEU A 353 -28.47 22.55 60.76
CA LEU A 353 -27.42 22.85 61.74
C LEU A 353 -27.50 24.28 62.29
N GLY A 354 -27.86 25.25 61.45
CA GLY A 354 -28.06 26.64 61.86
C GLY A 354 -29.27 26.82 62.77
N LEU A 355 -30.43 26.26 62.40
CA LEU A 355 -31.69 26.39 63.14
C LEU A 355 -31.68 25.64 64.48
N THR A 356 -31.03 24.48 64.55
CA THR A 356 -30.91 23.70 65.79
C THR A 356 -29.84 24.24 66.74
N GLY A 357 -29.08 25.27 66.33
CA GLY A 357 -27.93 25.76 67.10
C GLY A 357 -26.81 24.72 67.24
N LEU A 358 -26.79 23.68 66.39
CA LEU A 358 -25.72 22.67 66.36
C LEU A 358 -24.48 23.16 65.58
N PHE A 359 -24.60 24.24 64.81
CA PHE A 359 -23.49 24.83 64.05
C PHE A 359 -22.25 25.17 64.90
N PRO A 360 -22.38 25.85 66.07
CA PRO A 360 -21.24 26.11 66.97
C PRO A 360 -20.68 24.82 67.55
N LEU A 361 -21.52 23.82 67.83
CA LEU A 361 -21.12 22.54 68.41
C LEU A 361 -20.26 21.72 67.43
N ILE A 362 -20.71 21.61 66.17
CA ILE A 362 -19.97 20.90 65.12
C ILE A 362 -18.71 21.68 64.71
N TYR A 363 -18.79 23.01 64.60
CA TYR A 363 -17.62 23.85 64.31
C TYR A 363 -16.55 23.75 65.42
N PHE A 364 -16.97 23.61 66.68
CA PHE A 364 -16.06 23.35 67.80
C PHE A 364 -15.38 21.98 67.71
N PHE A 365 -16.11 20.91 67.33
CA PHE A 365 -15.52 19.57 67.13
C PHE A 365 -14.59 19.50 65.90
N VAL A 366 -14.91 20.19 64.81
CA VAL A 366 -14.07 20.20 63.59
C VAL A 366 -12.77 21.01 63.77
N LYS A 367 -12.75 22.01 64.67
CA LYS A 367 -11.53 22.78 64.97
C LYS A 367 -10.59 22.12 65.99
N GLN A 368 -11.05 21.07 66.68
CA GLN A 368 -10.27 20.35 67.70
C GLN A 368 -9.75 18.98 67.24
N GLY A 369 -10.18 18.47 66.08
CA GLY A 369 -9.55 17.35 65.38
C GLY A 369 -8.66 17.85 64.26
#